data_AF-A0A957UX14-F1
#
_entry.id   AF-A0A957UX14-F1
#
_cell.length_a   1.000
_cell.length_b   1.000
_cell.length_c   1.000
_cell.angle_alpha   90.00
_cell.angle_beta   90.00
_cell.angle_gamma   90.00
#
_symmetry.space_group_name_H-M   'P 1'
#
loop_
_entity.id
_entity.type
_entity.pdbx_description
1 polymer ?
#
loop_
_entity_poly.entity_id
_entity_poly.type
_entity_poly.pdbx_seq_one_letter_code
_entity_poly.pdbx_strand_id
1 'polypeptide(L)'
;MLEIIDLTQKLDKDEYTRQVDLYQTQIRLLGYHLYHQQRPCVIVFEGWDAAGKGGAINRLTERLDPRGYVVHPIAAPRGDDADKHYLWRFWRRLPDRGNIAIFDRSWYGRVMVERVEGFARTEEWQRAYQEIKDFETQLV
;
A
#
# COMPACT_ATOMS: atom_id res chain seq x y z
N MET A 1 -6.66 -20.40 2.96
CA MET A 1 -6.98 -19.07 2.42
C MET A 1 -6.30 -18.82 1.08
N LEU A 2 -5.00 -19.08 0.93
CA LEU A 2 -4.29 -18.91 -0.35
C LEU A 2 -4.48 -20.09 -1.32
N GLU A 3 -4.70 -21.30 -0.80
CA GLU A 3 -4.84 -22.53 -1.58
C GLU A 3 -6.07 -22.59 -2.49
N ILE A 4 -7.05 -21.71 -2.24
CA ILE A 4 -8.32 -21.67 -2.98
C ILE A 4 -8.33 -20.62 -4.11
N ILE A 5 -7.22 -19.91 -4.31
CA ILE A 5 -7.13 -18.85 -5.32
C ILE A 5 -6.70 -19.47 -6.66
N ASP A 6 -7.53 -19.28 -7.69
CA ASP A 6 -7.16 -19.67 -9.05
C ASP A 6 -6.17 -18.67 -9.67
N LEU A 7 -4.90 -19.06 -9.69
CA LEU A 7 -3.78 -18.30 -10.25
C LEU A 7 -3.65 -18.43 -11.77
N THR A 8 -4.52 -19.21 -12.44
CA THR A 8 -4.48 -19.40 -13.89
C THR A 8 -5.26 -18.33 -14.66
N GLN A 9 -6.03 -17.51 -13.94
CA GLN A 9 -6.80 -16.41 -14.50
C GLN A 9 -5.90 -15.42 -15.24
N LYS A 10 -6.30 -15.08 -16.46
CA LYS A 10 -5.62 -14.13 -17.34
C LYS A 10 -6.65 -13.39 -18.17
N LEU A 11 -6.32 -12.16 -18.55
CA LEU A 11 -7.07 -11.38 -19.52
C LEU A 11 -6.35 -11.44 -20.86
N ASP A 12 -7.13 -11.54 -21.95
CA ASP A 12 -6.57 -11.28 -23.27
C ASP A 12 -6.19 -9.80 -23.40
N LYS A 13 -5.35 -9.50 -24.40
CA LYS A 13 -4.74 -8.18 -24.54
C LYS A 13 -5.76 -7.08 -24.84
N ASP A 14 -6.77 -7.37 -25.65
CA ASP A 14 -7.75 -6.39 -26.08
C ASP A 14 -8.70 -6.05 -24.93
N GLU A 15 -9.14 -7.08 -24.21
CA GLU A 15 -9.96 -6.93 -23.02
C GLU A 15 -9.21 -6.22 -21.88
N TYR A 16 -7.94 -6.57 -21.65
CA TYR A 16 -7.09 -5.85 -20.69
C TYR A 16 -7.02 -4.36 -21.01
N THR A 17 -6.76 -4.02 -22.27
CA THR A 17 -6.61 -2.62 -22.70
C THR A 17 -7.91 -1.85 -22.48
N ARG A 18 -9.05 -2.46 -22.82
CA ARG A 18 -10.38 -1.88 -22.62
C ARG A 18 -10.70 -1.66 -21.14
N GLN A 19 -10.45 -2.66 -20.29
CA GLN A 19 -10.73 -2.55 -18.86
C GLN A 19 -9.81 -1.55 -18.16
N VAL A 20 -8.52 -1.53 -18.50
CA VAL A 20 -7.57 -0.57 -17.91
C VAL A 20 -7.97 0.86 -18.23
N ASP A 21 -8.32 1.18 -19.47
CA ASP A 21 -8.73 2.55 -19.83
C ASP A 21 -10.01 2.98 -19.08
N LEU A 22 -10.98 2.06 -18.95
CA LEU A 22 -12.19 2.28 -18.16
C LEU A 22 -11.87 2.57 -16.68
N TYR A 23 -11.11 1.70 -16.02
CA TYR A 23 -10.82 1.84 -14.60
C TYR A 23 -9.88 3.00 -14.30
N GLN A 24 -8.94 3.32 -15.19
CA GLN A 24 -8.10 4.51 -15.05
C GLN A 24 -8.92 5.80 -15.16
N THR A 25 -9.93 5.84 -16.02
CA THR A 25 -10.88 6.97 -16.08
C THR A 25 -11.66 7.11 -14.79
N GLN A 26 -12.14 6.00 -14.22
CA GLN A 26 -12.85 5.99 -12.94
C GLN A 26 -11.96 6.44 -11.78
N ILE A 27 -10.73 5.94 -11.71
CA ILE A 27 -9.76 6.31 -10.67
C ILE A 27 -9.42 7.80 -10.73
N ARG A 28 -9.31 8.39 -11.94
CA ARG A 28 -9.13 9.84 -12.09
C ARG A 28 -10.29 10.63 -11.46
N LEU A 29 -11.53 10.22 -11.73
CA LEU A 29 -12.72 10.86 -11.17
C LEU A 29 -12.78 10.68 -9.64
N LEU A 30 -12.47 9.49 -9.13
CA LEU A 30 -12.41 9.23 -7.70
C LEU A 30 -11.32 10.07 -7.01
N GLY A 31 -10.14 10.20 -7.61
CA GLY A 31 -9.07 11.08 -7.11
C GLY A 31 -9.52 12.54 -7.00
N TYR A 32 -10.24 13.04 -8.00
CA TYR A 32 -10.84 14.37 -7.97
C TYR A 32 -11.89 14.51 -6.84
N HIS A 33 -12.73 13.50 -6.64
CA HIS A 33 -13.72 13.50 -5.56
C HIS A 33 -13.07 13.45 -4.17
N LEU A 34 -12.04 12.63 -3.97
CA LEU A 34 -11.29 12.57 -2.71
C LEU A 34 -10.72 13.94 -2.35
N TYR A 35 -10.10 14.61 -3.32
CA TYR A 35 -9.59 15.96 -3.14
C TYR A 35 -10.68 16.97 -2.74
N HIS A 36 -11.79 17.01 -3.49
CA HIS A 36 -12.89 17.94 -3.19
C HIS A 36 -13.59 17.66 -1.86
N GLN A 37 -13.69 16.39 -1.47
CA GLN A 37 -14.28 15.98 -0.19
C GLN A 37 -13.28 16.07 0.97
N GLN A 38 -12.02 16.44 0.71
CA GLN A 38 -10.95 16.48 1.70
C GLN A 38 -10.80 15.13 2.44
N ARG A 39 -11.02 14.03 1.71
CA ARG A 39 -10.94 12.66 2.22
C ARG A 39 -9.56 12.07 1.92
N PRO A 40 -8.73 11.79 2.95
CA PRO A 40 -7.46 11.11 2.74
C PRO A 40 -7.70 9.64 2.32
N CYS A 41 -6.77 9.09 1.54
CA CYS A 41 -6.83 7.69 1.12
C CYS A 41 -5.46 7.03 1.26
N VAL A 42 -5.44 5.83 1.83
CA VAL A 42 -4.22 5.03 1.98
C VAL A 42 -4.39 3.74 1.19
N ILE A 43 -3.42 3.43 0.33
CA ILE A 43 -3.40 2.21 -0.48
C ILE A 43 -2.12 1.45 -0.15
N VAL A 44 -2.25 0.19 0.25
CA VAL A 44 -1.12 -0.67 0.62
C VAL A 44 -0.95 -1.80 -0.38
N PHE A 45 0.25 -1.94 -0.94
CA PHE A 45 0.64 -3.03 -1.81
C PHE A 45 1.60 -3.97 -1.08
N GLU A 46 1.18 -5.21 -0.89
CA GLU A 46 1.99 -6.30 -0.36
C GLU A 46 1.92 -7.51 -1.29
N GLY A 47 2.89 -8.42 -1.15
CA GLY A 47 2.95 -9.66 -1.94
C GLY A 47 4.38 -10.08 -2.21
N TRP A 48 4.53 -11.29 -2.78
CA TRP A 48 5.82 -11.88 -3.10
C TRP A 48 6.69 -10.97 -3.98
N ASP A 49 7.99 -11.21 -3.92
CA ASP A 49 8.92 -10.62 -4.87
C ASP A 49 8.58 -11.09 -6.28
N ALA A 50 8.75 -10.18 -7.24
CA ALA A 50 8.32 -10.34 -8.64
C ALA A 50 6.79 -10.54 -8.87
N ALA A 51 5.92 -10.35 -7.86
CA ALA A 51 4.46 -10.44 -8.03
C ALA A 51 3.82 -9.30 -8.85
N GLY A 52 4.60 -8.35 -9.38
CA GLY A 52 4.09 -7.29 -10.25
C GLY A 52 3.58 -6.02 -9.55
N LYS A 53 3.87 -5.83 -8.26
CA LYS A 53 3.43 -4.65 -7.46
C LYS A 53 3.73 -3.32 -8.15
N GLY A 54 4.97 -3.09 -8.58
CA GLY A 54 5.36 -1.85 -9.26
C GLY A 54 4.60 -1.60 -10.56
N GLY A 55 4.29 -2.66 -11.33
CA GLY A 55 3.46 -2.54 -12.53
C GLY A 55 2.03 -2.13 -12.21
N ALA A 56 1.43 -2.70 -11.15
CA ALA A 56 0.10 -2.33 -10.68
C ALA A 56 0.05 -0.89 -10.16
N ILE A 57 1.04 -0.47 -9.36
CA ILE A 57 1.16 0.91 -8.88
C ILE A 57 1.28 1.88 -10.04
N ASN A 58 2.12 1.57 -11.04
CA ASN A 58 2.28 2.43 -12.21
C ASN A 58 0.95 2.64 -12.95
N ARG A 59 0.18 1.56 -13.18
CA ARG A 59 -1.14 1.62 -13.83
C ARG A 59 -2.17 2.39 -13.01
N LEU A 60 -2.14 2.25 -11.69
CA LEU A 60 -2.98 3.01 -10.76
C LEU A 60 -2.70 4.52 -10.86
N THR A 61 -1.43 4.91 -10.92
CA THR A 61 -1.01 6.32 -10.89
C THR A 61 -1.06 7.01 -12.25
N GLU A 62 -1.07 6.26 -13.36
CA GLU A 62 -0.91 6.77 -14.73
C GLU A 62 -1.91 7.87 -15.14
N ARG A 63 -3.15 7.83 -14.63
CA ARG A 63 -4.18 8.86 -14.91
C ARG A 63 -4.55 9.73 -13.70
N LEU A 64 -3.89 9.54 -12.56
CA LEU A 64 -4.07 10.40 -11.40
C LEU A 64 -3.28 11.70 -11.58
N ASP A 65 -3.75 12.79 -10.96
CA ASP A 65 -2.97 14.01 -10.86
C ASP A 65 -1.78 13.76 -9.93
N PRO A 66 -0.52 13.95 -10.37
CA PRO A 66 0.67 13.67 -9.57
C PRO A 66 0.80 14.55 -8.32
N ARG A 67 0.02 15.63 -8.21
CA ARG A 67 -0.04 16.47 -7.01
C ARG A 67 -0.93 15.88 -5.91
N GLY A 68 -1.83 14.97 -6.28
CA GLY A 68 -2.81 14.38 -5.37
C GLY A 68 -2.37 13.06 -4.73
N TYR A 69 -1.18 12.55 -5.03
CA TYR A 69 -0.68 11.33 -4.43
C TYR A 69 0.83 11.35 -4.17
N VAL A 70 1.27 10.50 -3.25
CA VAL A 70 2.69 10.19 -3.01
C VAL A 70 2.86 8.68 -2.92
N VAL A 71 3.86 8.15 -3.63
CA VAL A 71 4.26 6.73 -3.52
C VAL A 71 5.43 6.61 -2.55
N HIS A 72 5.26 5.77 -1.53
CA HIS A 72 6.24 5.48 -0.50
C HIS A 72 6.79 4.06 -0.67
N PRO A 73 7.96 3.90 -1.31
CA PRO A 73 8.66 2.62 -1.30
C PRO A 73 9.24 2.36 0.10
N ILE A 74 8.77 1.31 0.77
CA ILE A 74 9.21 0.97 2.13
C ILE A 74 10.38 -0.01 2.08
N ALA A 75 11.53 0.46 2.56
CA ALA A 75 12.76 -0.29 2.66
C ALA A 75 13.12 -0.60 4.12
N ALA A 76 14.30 -1.19 4.33
CA ALA A 76 14.89 -1.36 5.65
C ALA A 76 15.01 0.00 6.37
N PRO A 77 14.63 0.08 7.67
CA PRO A 77 14.68 1.33 8.41
C PRO A 77 16.12 1.83 8.57
N ARG A 78 16.30 3.15 8.55
CA ARG A 78 17.60 3.84 8.75
C ARG A 78 17.38 5.15 9.51
N GLY A 79 18.39 5.59 10.27
CA GLY A 79 18.31 6.81 11.08
C GLY A 79 17.09 6.78 12.01
N ASP A 80 16.33 7.88 12.06
CA ASP A 80 15.15 7.96 12.92
C ASP A 80 14.12 6.83 12.71
N ASP A 81 13.98 6.30 11.48
CA ASP A 81 13.03 5.21 11.21
C ASP A 81 13.43 3.91 11.93
N ALA A 82 14.70 3.78 12.35
CA ALA A 82 15.22 2.66 13.15
C ALA A 82 15.26 2.98 14.66
N ASP A 83 15.42 4.25 15.02
CA ASP A 83 15.58 4.68 16.43
C ASP A 83 14.25 4.93 17.17
N LYS A 84 13.13 4.96 16.44
CA LYS A 84 11.79 5.23 16.96
C LYS A 84 10.92 3.96 16.98
N HIS A 85 9.72 4.09 17.54
CA HIS A 85 8.72 3.03 17.50
C HIS A 85 8.47 2.58 16.04
N TYR A 86 8.29 1.27 15.81
CA TYR A 86 8.16 0.69 14.46
C TYR A 86 7.13 1.41 13.59
N LEU A 87 5.96 1.73 14.15
CA LEU A 87 4.88 2.40 13.41
C LEU A 87 5.14 3.88 13.10
N TRP A 88 6.09 4.52 13.78
CA TRP A 88 6.36 5.96 13.62
C TRP A 88 6.70 6.33 12.18
N ARG A 89 7.46 5.48 11.50
CA ARG A 89 7.86 5.68 10.10
C ARG A 89 6.64 5.71 9.16
N PHE A 90 5.55 5.03 9.49
CA PHE A 90 4.34 5.03 8.67
C PHE A 90 3.41 6.17 9.04
N TRP A 91 3.28 6.49 10.32
CA TRP A 91 2.51 7.65 10.80
C TRP A 91 2.92 8.96 10.11
N ARG A 92 4.23 9.20 9.95
CA ARG A 92 4.73 10.41 9.27
C ARG A 92 4.47 10.46 7.77
N ARG A 93 4.07 9.33 7.18
CA ARG A 93 3.83 9.17 5.73
C ARG A 93 2.33 9.03 5.43
N LEU A 94 1.47 9.23 6.42
CA LEU A 94 0.03 9.32 6.18
C LEU A 94 -0.27 10.58 5.36
N PRO A 95 -1.26 10.52 4.45
CA PRO A 95 -1.56 11.63 3.57
C PRO A 95 -2.33 12.72 4.30
N ASP A 96 -2.11 13.96 3.88
CA ASP A 96 -2.98 15.07 4.23
C ASP A 96 -4.40 14.86 3.66
N ARG A 97 -5.34 15.67 4.15
CA ARG A 97 -6.73 15.64 3.67
C ARG A 97 -6.81 15.83 2.16
N GLY A 98 -7.55 14.94 1.50
CA GLY A 98 -7.76 14.96 0.05
C GLY A 98 -6.63 14.37 -0.78
N ASN A 99 -5.54 13.91 -0.15
CA ASN A 99 -4.41 13.28 -0.83
C ASN A 99 -4.40 11.76 -0.64
N ILE A 100 -3.65 11.07 -1.50
CA ILE A 100 -3.50 9.63 -1.51
C ILE A 100 -2.05 9.25 -1.13
N ALA A 101 -1.88 8.40 -0.14
CA ALA A 101 -0.59 7.75 0.14
C ALA A 101 -0.62 6.31 -0.38
N ILE A 102 0.34 5.97 -1.24
CA ILE A 102 0.48 4.62 -1.81
C ILE A 102 1.75 3.99 -1.23
N PHE A 103 1.61 2.93 -0.46
CA PHE A 103 2.71 2.20 0.16
C PHE A 103 3.08 0.99 -0.70
N ASP A 104 4.29 0.99 -1.28
CA ASP A 104 4.90 -0.20 -1.88
C ASP A 104 5.72 -0.92 -0.80
N ARG A 105 5.14 -2.00 -0.25
CA ARG A 105 5.41 -2.54 1.10
C ARG A 105 5.01 -1.56 2.21
N SER A 106 4.80 -2.06 3.43
CA SER A 106 4.14 -1.29 4.49
C SER A 106 4.50 -1.77 5.91
N TRP A 107 3.71 -1.36 6.91
CA TRP A 107 3.80 -1.85 8.28
C TRP A 107 3.63 -3.37 8.39
N TYR A 108 2.93 -4.00 7.45
CA TYR A 108 2.78 -5.45 7.43
C TYR A 108 4.12 -6.21 7.24
N GLY A 109 5.20 -5.54 6.82
CA GLY A 109 6.54 -6.13 6.78
C GLY A 109 6.96 -6.79 8.10
N ARG A 110 6.51 -6.25 9.25
CA ARG A 110 6.77 -6.79 10.60
C ARG A 110 6.27 -8.22 10.80
N VAL A 111 5.10 -8.52 10.24
CA VAL A 111 4.45 -9.83 10.36
C VAL A 111 4.66 -10.71 9.13
N MET A 112 5.41 -10.22 8.15
CA MET A 112 5.81 -10.92 6.91
C MET A 112 7.33 -11.14 6.88
N VAL A 113 8.06 -10.40 6.04
CA VAL A 113 9.50 -10.62 5.80
C VAL A 113 10.33 -10.56 7.07
N GLU A 114 10.03 -9.63 7.98
CA GLU A 114 10.83 -9.49 9.21
C GLU A 114 10.62 -10.65 10.18
N ARG A 115 9.43 -11.26 10.16
CA ARG A 115 9.15 -12.48 10.91
C ARG A 115 9.84 -13.70 10.29
N VAL A 116 9.81 -13.83 8.96
CA VAL A 116 10.35 -14.99 8.24
C VAL A 116 11.88 -15.00 8.25
N GLU A 117 12.49 -13.85 8.01
CA GLU A 117 13.96 -13.69 7.95
C GLU A 117 14.59 -13.43 9.33
N GLY A 118 13.78 -13.31 10.39
CA GLY A 118 14.28 -13.11 11.76
C GLY A 118 14.80 -11.70 12.05
N PHE A 119 14.37 -10.69 11.30
CA PHE A 119 14.70 -9.28 11.57
C PHE A 119 13.88 -8.68 12.72
N ALA A 120 12.83 -9.37 13.16
CA ALA A 120 12.05 -9.05 14.35
C ALA A 120 12.10 -10.20 15.36
N ARG A 121 12.25 -9.87 16.65
CA ARG A 121 12.10 -10.85 17.73
C ARG A 121 10.66 -11.36 17.78
N THR A 122 10.47 -12.57 18.31
CA THR A 122 9.14 -13.20 18.42
C THR A 122 8.11 -12.31 19.10
N GLU A 123 8.48 -11.69 20.22
CA GLU A 123 7.61 -10.77 20.96
C GLU A 123 7.21 -9.54 20.14
N GLU A 124 8.10 -9.04 19.29
CA GLU A 124 7.87 -7.83 18.48
C GLU A 124 6.87 -8.07 17.36
N TRP A 125 6.99 -9.17 16.61
CA TRP A 125 6.02 -9.46 15.56
C TRP A 125 4.70 -10.03 16.11
N GLN A 126 4.71 -10.68 17.27
CA GLN A 126 3.47 -11.14 17.91
C GLN A 126 2.60 -9.97 18.37
N ARG A 127 3.17 -8.96 19.04
CA ARG A 127 2.40 -7.77 19.44
C ARG A 127 1.99 -6.89 18.25
N ALA A 128 2.76 -6.91 17.15
CA ALA A 128 2.52 -6.09 15.98
C ALA A 128 1.15 -6.32 15.34
N TYR A 129 0.55 -7.52 15.43
CA TYR A 129 -0.81 -7.74 14.92
C TYR A 129 -1.84 -6.81 15.57
N GLN A 130 -1.77 -6.67 16.90
CA GLN A 130 -2.67 -5.78 17.63
C GLN A 130 -2.32 -4.32 17.37
N GLU A 131 -1.03 -3.96 17.39
CA GLU A 131 -0.59 -2.60 17.09
C GLU A 131 -1.00 -2.13 15.69
N ILE A 132 -0.96 -3.00 14.67
CA ILE A 132 -1.41 -2.70 13.31
C ILE A 132 -2.92 -2.48 13.28
N LYS A 133 -3.69 -3.35 13.96
CA LYS A 133 -5.14 -3.18 14.06
C LYS A 133 -5.51 -1.87 14.74
N ASP A 134 -4.83 -1.54 15.84
CA ASP A 134 -5.05 -0.29 16.57
C ASP A 134 -4.67 0.90 15.70
N PHE A 135 -3.55 0.82 14.99
CA PHE A 135 -3.11 1.83 14.04
C PHE A 135 -4.15 2.11 12.95
N GLU A 136 -4.61 1.07 12.26
CA GLU A 136 -5.61 1.22 11.18
C GLU A 136 -6.96 1.69 11.71
N THR A 137 -7.35 1.32 12.93
CA THR A 137 -8.56 1.82 13.58
C THR A 137 -8.51 3.32 13.82
N GLN A 138 -7.33 3.90 14.10
CA GLN A 138 -7.17 5.35 14.26
C GLN A 138 -7.25 6.13 12.94
N LEU A 139 -7.20 5.45 11.79
CA LEU A 139 -7.26 6.09 10.46
C LEU A 139 -8.71 6.29 9.95
N VAL A 140 -9.70 5.67 10.61
CA VAL A 140 -11.12 5.66 10.20
C VAL A 140 -11.89 6.84 10.79
#